data_AF-A0AAW1RR68-F1
#
_entry.id   AF-A0AAW1RR68-F1
#
_cell.length_a   1.000
_cell.length_b   1.000
_cell.length_c   1.000
_cell.angle_alpha   90.00
_cell.angle_beta   90.00
_cell.angle_gamma   90.00
#
_symmetry.space_group_name_H-M   'P 1'
#
loop_
_entity.id
_entity.type
_entity.pdbx_description
1 polymer ?
#
loop_
_entity_poly.entity_id
_entity_poly.type
_entity_poly.pdbx_seq_one_letter_code
_entity_poly.pdbx_strand_id
1 'polypeptide(L)'
;MDLSRCPAIQAAADCLAEKLLDPTVIEYEFERLWAASSGPEASNEISRSQDNAAKNRYVNVLPFDRNRICLAGTATGDYINASLITGDPAESESLALSQSMGSPRKISSASSQASSPSSSSHQVGSSSQQSSALGLSTPTQRPNSPPTSPPKTSPSRAYIATQGPLPTTTADFWQMVQEQGTAVIVMLTRHIEDASVPKCASYYPAKVGDSQTFGNFTVAVQAAEDYGTDIRRRRLLLTDMRTGRQREVQHFHYHRWPDHGIPSSTIPIRRLAHILEQGIASAAAPPGPSAIHCSAGIGRTGTFLVVDMMLRRLRGLDPKDVNGGRQAVNIKRIVAALRKERAGMVQSLAQYLFCYRAIKEELDDVIAGKSNRIAVVPLANGDASHLNP
;
A
#
# COMPACT_ATOMS: atom_id res chain seq x y z
N MET A 1 -5.69 24.07 -5.80
CA MET A 1 -6.93 23.92 -6.59
C MET A 1 -8.04 23.67 -5.59
N ASP A 2 -9.13 24.42 -5.67
CA ASP A 2 -10.27 24.24 -4.77
C ASP A 2 -11.06 22.99 -5.19
N LEU A 3 -10.89 21.90 -4.43
CA LEU A 3 -11.57 20.63 -4.71
C LEU A 3 -13.06 20.67 -4.35
N SER A 4 -13.53 21.66 -3.59
CA SER A 4 -14.94 21.75 -3.16
C SER A 4 -15.91 21.98 -4.32
N ARG A 5 -15.42 22.52 -5.43
CA ARG A 5 -16.19 22.78 -6.66
C ARG A 5 -15.80 21.87 -7.82
N CYS A 6 -15.11 20.76 -7.55
CA CYS A 6 -14.61 19.85 -8.57
C CYS A 6 -15.74 18.93 -9.09
N PRO A 7 -16.16 19.03 -10.37
CA PRO A 7 -17.22 18.18 -10.92
C PRO A 7 -16.91 16.69 -10.85
N ALA A 8 -15.65 16.28 -11.05
CA ALA A 8 -15.24 14.88 -10.92
C ALA A 8 -15.41 14.34 -9.48
N ILE A 9 -15.09 15.16 -8.46
CA ILE A 9 -15.28 14.82 -7.05
C ILE A 9 -16.77 14.74 -6.71
N GLN A 10 -17.60 15.67 -7.20
CA GLN A 10 -19.04 15.60 -7.02
C GLN A 10 -19.62 14.32 -7.64
N ALA A 11 -19.22 13.99 -8.87
CA ALA A 11 -19.69 12.79 -9.55
C ALA A 11 -19.25 11.49 -8.85
N ALA A 12 -18.05 11.46 -8.27
CA ALA A 12 -17.58 10.40 -7.40
C ALA A 12 -18.47 10.26 -6.15
N ALA A 13 -18.82 11.37 -5.50
CA ALA A 13 -19.67 11.39 -4.31
C ALA A 13 -21.09 10.90 -4.61
N ASP A 14 -21.68 11.35 -5.72
CA ASP A 14 -23.01 10.95 -6.18
C ASP A 14 -23.05 9.44 -6.48
N CYS A 15 -22.03 8.92 -7.18
CA CYS A 15 -21.93 7.49 -7.48
C CYS A 15 -21.87 6.63 -6.20
N LEU A 16 -21.14 7.07 -5.18
CA LEU A 16 -21.13 6.38 -3.89
C LEU A 16 -22.47 6.53 -3.13
N ALA A 17 -23.12 7.69 -3.20
CA ALA A 17 -24.42 7.89 -2.58
C ALA A 17 -25.46 6.94 -3.18
N GLU A 18 -25.52 6.84 -4.52
CA GLU A 18 -26.38 5.90 -5.25
C GLU A 18 -26.16 4.45 -4.78
N LYS A 19 -24.91 4.00 -4.64
CA LYS A 19 -24.60 2.65 -4.15
C LYS A 19 -24.97 2.44 -2.67
N LEU A 20 -24.81 3.46 -1.83
CA LEU A 20 -25.13 3.38 -0.40
C LEU A 20 -26.64 3.37 -0.12
N LEU A 21 -27.48 3.79 -1.07
CA LEU A 21 -28.94 3.67 -0.97
C LEU A 21 -29.43 2.22 -1.06
N ASP A 22 -28.67 1.35 -1.73
CA ASP A 22 -28.97 -0.08 -1.85
C ASP A 22 -27.78 -0.94 -1.36
N PRO A 23 -27.73 -1.23 -0.04
CA PRO A 23 -26.68 -2.06 0.54
C PRO A 23 -26.56 -3.45 -0.11
N THR A 24 -27.63 -3.99 -0.70
CA THR A 24 -27.62 -5.34 -1.29
C THR A 24 -26.68 -5.43 -2.50
N VAL A 25 -26.50 -4.32 -3.23
CA VAL A 25 -25.51 -4.23 -4.32
C VAL A 25 -24.10 -4.38 -3.77
N ILE A 26 -23.80 -3.73 -2.65
CA ILE A 26 -22.49 -3.76 -1.99
C ILE A 26 -22.22 -5.15 -1.40
N GLU A 27 -23.25 -5.79 -0.84
CA GLU A 27 -23.20 -7.17 -0.34
C GLU A 27 -22.86 -8.15 -1.47
N TYR A 28 -23.60 -8.08 -2.58
CA TYR A 28 -23.37 -8.90 -3.76
C TYR A 28 -21.98 -8.66 -4.38
N GLU A 29 -21.49 -7.41 -4.38
CA GLU A 29 -20.10 -7.13 -4.77
C GLU A 29 -19.09 -7.87 -3.89
N PHE A 30 -19.30 -7.86 -2.57
CA PHE A 30 -18.40 -8.47 -1.61
C PHE A 30 -18.38 -10.00 -1.71
N GLU A 31 -19.54 -10.64 -1.87
CA GLU A 31 -19.65 -12.09 -2.08
C GLU A 31 -18.84 -12.54 -3.29
N ARG A 32 -18.87 -11.75 -4.38
CA ARG A 32 -18.12 -12.05 -5.61
C ARG A 32 -16.61 -11.84 -5.50
N LEU A 33 -16.11 -11.21 -4.43
CA LEU A 33 -14.67 -11.06 -4.19
C LEU A 33 -14.02 -12.37 -3.73
N TRP A 34 -14.79 -13.41 -3.38
CA TRP A 34 -14.23 -14.71 -3.00
C TRP A 34 -13.44 -15.35 -4.14
N ALA A 35 -13.89 -15.17 -5.39
CA ALA A 35 -13.22 -15.69 -6.58
C ALA A 35 -11.89 -15.00 -6.90
N ALA A 36 -11.63 -13.80 -6.35
CA ALA A 36 -10.44 -13.01 -6.68
C ALA A 36 -9.15 -13.50 -6.00
N SER A 37 -9.25 -14.42 -5.03
CA SER A 37 -8.10 -14.93 -4.26
C SER A 37 -7.54 -16.25 -4.80
N SER A 38 -8.11 -16.78 -5.89
CA SER A 38 -7.78 -18.10 -6.43
C SER A 38 -7.13 -17.97 -7.80
N GLY A 39 -5.99 -18.63 -8.00
CA GLY A 39 -5.30 -18.68 -9.29
C GLY A 39 -3.99 -19.47 -9.20
N PRO A 40 -3.43 -19.91 -10.34
CA PRO A 40 -2.18 -20.68 -10.37
C PRO A 40 -0.98 -19.93 -9.75
N GLU A 41 -1.04 -18.60 -9.70
CA GLU A 41 0.00 -17.75 -9.10
C GLU A 41 -0.18 -17.53 -7.58
N ALA A 42 -1.15 -18.18 -6.95
CA ALA A 42 -1.50 -18.04 -5.53
C ALA A 42 -0.75 -19.03 -4.61
N SER A 43 0.40 -19.54 -5.05
CA SER A 43 1.25 -20.46 -4.26
C SER A 43 1.70 -19.83 -2.94
N ASN A 44 1.79 -20.64 -1.90
CA ASN A 44 2.27 -20.25 -0.56
C ASN A 44 3.09 -21.39 0.08
N GLU A 45 3.79 -22.17 -0.75
CA GLU A 45 4.54 -23.35 -0.34
C GLU A 45 5.67 -23.01 0.63
N ILE A 46 6.39 -21.90 0.38
CA ILE A 46 7.47 -21.44 1.27
C ILE A 46 6.93 -21.14 2.67
N SER A 47 5.79 -20.46 2.71
CA SER A 47 5.10 -20.08 3.94
C SER A 47 4.58 -21.29 4.74
N ARG A 48 4.27 -22.40 4.05
CA ARG A 48 3.75 -23.65 4.63
C ARG A 48 4.83 -24.66 5.01
N SER A 49 6.08 -24.44 4.60
CA SER A 49 7.19 -25.33 4.96
C SER A 49 7.29 -25.51 6.48
N GLN A 50 7.78 -26.68 6.90
CA GLN A 50 7.91 -27.04 8.32
C GLN A 50 8.77 -26.02 9.10
N ASP A 51 9.82 -25.51 8.46
CA ASP A 51 10.75 -24.53 9.06
C ASP A 51 10.10 -23.16 9.30
N ASN A 52 9.12 -22.79 8.47
CA ASN A 52 8.48 -21.47 8.50
C ASN A 52 7.13 -21.46 9.22
N ALA A 53 6.53 -22.62 9.47
CA ALA A 53 5.20 -22.73 10.07
C ALA A 53 5.08 -21.95 11.39
N ALA A 54 6.11 -22.01 12.25
CA ALA A 54 6.15 -21.33 13.55
C ALA A 54 6.31 -19.80 13.44
N LYS A 55 6.68 -19.27 12.26
CA LYS A 55 6.78 -17.83 12.00
C LYS A 55 5.43 -17.21 11.61
N ASN A 56 4.39 -18.02 11.43
CA ASN A 56 3.04 -17.57 11.06
C ASN A 56 2.15 -17.46 12.29
N ARG A 57 1.54 -16.28 12.49
CA ARG A 57 0.54 -16.08 13.55
C ARG A 57 -0.74 -16.88 13.29
N TYR A 58 -1.12 -17.01 12.02
CA TYR A 58 -2.29 -17.78 11.59
C TYR A 58 -1.90 -18.67 10.40
N VAL A 59 -2.19 -19.96 10.52
CA VAL A 59 -1.82 -20.99 9.53
C VAL A 59 -2.48 -20.80 8.16
N ASN A 60 -3.59 -20.04 8.11
CA ASN A 60 -4.37 -19.78 6.92
C ASN A 60 -4.20 -18.35 6.36
N VAL A 61 -3.31 -17.54 6.95
CA VAL A 61 -3.02 -16.18 6.47
C VAL A 61 -1.55 -16.08 6.11
N LEU A 62 -1.24 -16.37 4.86
CA LEU A 62 0.12 -16.54 4.35
C LEU A 62 0.36 -15.61 3.14
N PRO A 63 1.57 -15.08 2.95
CA PRO A 63 1.92 -14.38 1.73
C PRO A 63 1.98 -15.36 0.55
N PHE A 64 1.76 -14.86 -0.66
CA PHE A 64 2.05 -15.64 -1.87
C PHE A 64 3.55 -15.68 -2.12
N ASP A 65 4.06 -16.80 -2.67
CA ASP A 65 5.49 -16.99 -2.90
C ASP A 65 6.06 -15.94 -3.86
N ARG A 66 5.26 -15.51 -4.86
CA ARG A 66 5.66 -14.55 -5.90
C ARG A 66 5.95 -13.13 -5.39
N ASN A 67 5.39 -12.73 -4.26
CA ASN A 67 5.50 -11.36 -3.74
C ASN A 67 5.69 -11.30 -2.21
N ARG A 68 6.09 -12.42 -1.59
CA ARG A 68 6.55 -12.40 -0.20
C ARG A 68 7.80 -11.53 -0.08
N ILE A 69 8.00 -10.94 1.09
CA ILE A 69 9.29 -10.30 1.38
C ILE A 69 10.30 -11.37 1.78
N CYS A 70 11.49 -11.33 1.17
CA CYS A 70 12.61 -12.21 1.48
C CYS A 70 13.67 -11.43 2.26
N LEU A 71 14.11 -12.00 3.39
CA LEU A 71 15.15 -11.42 4.24
C LEU A 71 16.54 -11.89 3.83
N ALA A 72 17.54 -11.02 3.93
CA ALA A 72 18.93 -11.37 3.65
C ALA A 72 19.72 -11.63 4.94
N GLY A 73 20.50 -12.72 4.95
CA GLY A 73 21.49 -12.97 6.01
C GLY A 73 20.91 -13.27 7.39
N THR A 74 19.67 -13.77 7.47
CA THR A 74 19.03 -14.21 8.72
C THR A 74 19.42 -15.66 9.04
N ALA A 75 19.71 -15.94 10.32
CA ALA A 75 20.05 -17.29 10.76
C ALA A 75 18.89 -18.29 10.65
N THR A 76 17.65 -17.80 10.59
CA THR A 76 16.41 -18.60 10.58
C THR A 76 15.82 -18.75 9.17
N GLY A 77 16.58 -18.44 8.13
CA GLY A 77 16.13 -18.44 6.73
C GLY A 77 15.43 -17.15 6.30
N ASP A 78 15.20 -17.00 5.00
CA ASP A 78 14.76 -15.74 4.35
C ASP A 78 13.28 -15.37 4.59
N TYR A 79 12.54 -16.15 5.37
CA TYR A 79 11.10 -16.03 5.46
C TYR A 79 10.64 -15.07 6.57
N ILE A 80 9.73 -14.18 6.19
CA ILE A 80 8.83 -13.42 7.07
C ILE A 80 7.41 -13.42 6.47
N ASN A 81 6.37 -13.46 7.31
CA ASN A 81 4.98 -13.37 6.85
C ASN A 81 4.64 -11.91 6.47
N ALA A 82 5.02 -11.51 5.26
CA ALA A 82 4.80 -10.18 4.71
C ALA A 82 4.66 -10.26 3.18
N SER A 83 3.79 -9.44 2.61
CA SER A 83 3.56 -9.32 1.16
C SER A 83 3.85 -7.91 0.69
N LEU A 84 4.60 -7.78 -0.40
CA LEU A 84 4.71 -6.51 -1.12
C LEU A 84 3.39 -6.23 -1.86
N ILE A 85 2.85 -5.02 -1.69
CA ILE A 85 1.63 -4.53 -2.32
C ILE A 85 2.03 -3.35 -3.21
N THR A 86 1.84 -3.48 -4.53
CA THR A 86 2.44 -2.56 -5.53
C THR A 86 1.64 -1.29 -5.79
N GLY A 87 0.50 -1.08 -5.12
CA GLY A 87 -0.29 0.15 -5.19
C GLY A 87 -1.60 -0.01 -5.96
N ASP A 88 -2.27 1.10 -6.34
CA ASP A 88 -3.57 1.03 -7.03
C ASP A 88 -3.33 0.58 -8.49
N PRO A 89 -3.95 -0.51 -8.96
CA PRO A 89 -3.82 -0.97 -10.34
C PRO A 89 -4.19 0.08 -11.38
N ALA A 90 -5.05 1.04 -11.04
CA ALA A 90 -5.39 2.12 -11.96
C ALA A 90 -4.32 3.19 -12.04
N GLU A 91 -3.53 3.40 -10.98
CA GLU A 91 -2.35 4.27 -11.05
C GLU A 91 -1.34 3.67 -12.02
N SER A 92 -1.08 2.35 -11.93
CA SER A 92 -0.13 1.67 -12.83
C SER A 92 -0.61 1.61 -14.29
N GLU A 93 -1.90 1.41 -14.55
CA GLU A 93 -2.47 1.48 -15.91
C GLU A 93 -2.41 2.89 -16.50
N SER A 94 -2.67 3.93 -15.71
CA SER A 94 -2.58 5.33 -16.16
C SER A 94 -1.14 5.74 -16.49
N LEU A 95 -0.16 5.28 -15.68
CA LEU A 95 1.27 5.44 -15.93
C LEU A 95 1.69 4.73 -17.22
N ALA A 96 1.29 3.47 -17.42
CA ALA A 96 1.60 2.72 -18.63
C ALA A 96 1.02 3.37 -19.90
N LEU A 97 -0.22 3.87 -19.85
CA LEU A 97 -0.87 4.58 -20.96
C LEU A 97 -0.17 5.92 -21.25
N SER A 98 0.19 6.69 -20.22
CA SER A 98 0.89 7.97 -20.38
C SER A 98 2.28 7.82 -21.01
N GLN A 99 2.98 6.73 -20.70
CA GLN A 99 4.28 6.40 -21.30
C GLN A 99 4.14 5.88 -22.74
N SER A 100 3.03 5.22 -23.08
CA SER A 100 2.76 4.73 -24.44
C SER A 100 2.34 5.83 -25.44
N MET A 101 1.80 6.95 -24.94
CA MET A 101 1.37 8.10 -25.75
C MET A 101 2.50 9.10 -26.06
N GLY A 102 3.69 8.90 -25.48
CA GLY A 102 4.86 9.77 -25.63
C GLY A 102 5.71 9.52 -26.89
N SER A 103 5.10 9.50 -28.08
CA SER A 103 5.81 9.73 -29.34
C SER A 103 4.83 9.96 -30.49
N PRO A 104 4.80 11.14 -31.12
CA PRO A 104 4.06 11.30 -32.36
C PRO A 104 4.78 10.51 -33.46
N ARG A 105 4.20 9.37 -33.87
CA ARG A 105 4.60 8.72 -35.12
C ARG A 105 4.36 9.71 -36.26
N LYS A 106 5.44 10.17 -36.90
CA LYS A 106 5.37 10.83 -38.20
C LYS A 106 4.68 9.86 -39.17
N ILE A 107 3.45 10.20 -39.57
CA ILE A 107 2.78 9.54 -40.68
C ILE A 107 3.43 10.09 -41.96
N SER A 108 4.34 9.32 -42.55
CA SER A 108 4.73 9.51 -43.94
C SER A 108 3.71 8.78 -44.81
N SER A 109 3.02 9.55 -45.65
CA SER A 109 2.15 9.07 -46.72
C SER A 109 2.93 8.20 -47.70
N ALA A 110 2.50 6.95 -47.89
CA ALA A 110 2.81 6.18 -49.08
C ALA A 110 1.57 5.35 -49.45
N SER A 111 1.13 5.59 -50.68
CA SER A 111 -0.02 5.01 -51.35
C SER A 111 0.24 3.58 -51.84
N SER A 112 -0.88 2.86 -52.02
CA SER A 112 -1.12 1.86 -53.08
C SER A 112 -0.37 0.52 -53.01
N GLN A 113 -1.08 -0.58 -52.73
CA GLN A 113 -1.68 -1.50 -53.71
C GLN A 113 -2.10 -2.82 -53.05
N ALA A 114 -3.18 -3.38 -53.59
CA ALA A 114 -3.83 -4.60 -53.14
C ALA A 114 -3.13 -5.85 -53.67
N SER A 115 -3.13 -6.93 -52.88
CA SER A 115 -3.34 -8.32 -53.34
C SER A 115 -3.18 -9.33 -52.19
N SER A 116 -4.25 -10.07 -51.88
CA SER A 116 -4.20 -11.47 -51.42
C SER A 116 -3.94 -12.38 -52.66
N PRO A 117 -3.69 -13.72 -52.58
CA PRO A 117 -3.88 -14.65 -51.45
C PRO A 117 -2.86 -15.82 -51.30
N SER A 118 -3.09 -16.61 -50.23
CA SER A 118 -2.97 -18.09 -50.13
C SER A 118 -1.62 -18.84 -50.11
N SER A 119 -1.67 -19.95 -49.34
CA SER A 119 -0.88 -21.22 -49.37
C SER A 119 0.13 -21.37 -48.21
N SER A 120 -0.16 -22.20 -47.19
CA SER A 120 -0.05 -23.67 -47.06
C SER A 120 1.38 -24.22 -46.88
N SER A 121 1.58 -24.81 -45.69
CA SER A 121 2.21 -26.11 -45.39
C SER A 121 3.73 -26.37 -45.55
N HIS A 122 4.27 -26.98 -44.48
CA HIS A 122 5.41 -27.93 -44.41
C HIS A 122 6.80 -27.39 -44.80
N GLN A 123 7.96 -27.88 -44.35
CA GLN A 123 8.48 -28.77 -43.29
C GLN A 123 10.01 -28.46 -43.29
N VAL A 124 10.68 -28.42 -42.14
CA VAL A 124 11.80 -29.30 -41.72
C VAL A 124 13.11 -29.20 -42.53
N GLY A 125 14.23 -29.04 -41.80
CA GLY A 125 15.61 -29.23 -42.29
C GLY A 125 16.53 -28.11 -41.80
N SER A 126 17.10 -28.18 -40.59
CA SER A 126 18.34 -28.89 -40.21
C SER A 126 19.63 -28.12 -40.51
N SER A 127 20.50 -28.05 -39.49
CA SER A 127 21.97 -27.86 -39.52
C SER A 127 22.47 -26.50 -40.07
N SER A 128 23.52 -25.86 -39.59
CA SER A 128 24.58 -26.15 -38.61
C SER A 128 25.55 -24.96 -38.65
N GLN A 129 26.22 -24.68 -37.51
CA GLN A 129 27.57 -24.05 -37.43
C GLN A 129 27.70 -22.62 -37.98
N GLN A 130 28.65 -21.76 -37.61
CA GLN A 130 29.58 -21.57 -36.51
C GLN A 130 30.15 -20.15 -36.72
N SER A 131 30.73 -19.58 -35.65
CA SER A 131 31.83 -18.60 -35.68
C SER A 131 31.49 -17.16 -36.11
N SER A 132 31.65 -16.19 -35.19
CA SER A 132 32.83 -15.31 -35.07
C SER A 132 32.73 -14.09 -35.98
N ALA A 133 33.19 -12.88 -35.69
CA ALA A 133 33.71 -12.18 -34.52
C ALA A 133 33.91 -10.73 -35.01
N LEU A 134 33.86 -9.76 -34.08
CA LEU A 134 34.58 -8.48 -34.10
C LEU A 134 34.30 -7.44 -35.21
N GLY A 135 33.97 -6.22 -34.77
CA GLY A 135 34.82 -5.07 -35.09
C GLY A 135 34.13 -3.75 -35.48
N LEU A 136 34.37 -2.74 -34.62
CA LEU A 136 34.48 -1.29 -34.90
C LEU A 136 33.21 -0.58 -35.46
N SER A 137 32.88 0.68 -35.15
CA SER A 137 33.53 1.80 -34.48
C SER A 137 32.45 2.88 -34.23
N THR A 138 32.60 3.64 -33.15
CA THR A 138 31.80 4.84 -32.81
C THR A 138 32.06 6.00 -33.77
N PRO A 139 31.09 6.91 -33.91
CA PRO A 139 31.43 8.31 -33.69
C PRO A 139 30.49 9.00 -32.69
N THR A 140 31.14 9.80 -31.86
CA THR A 140 30.66 10.60 -30.73
C THR A 140 29.83 11.80 -31.19
N GLN A 141 28.63 11.99 -30.64
CA GLN A 141 28.01 13.31 -30.46
C GLN A 141 27.42 13.40 -29.05
N ARG A 142 27.71 14.51 -28.36
CA ARG A 142 27.23 14.88 -27.02
C ARG A 142 26.74 16.34 -27.11
N PRO A 143 25.88 16.83 -26.23
CA PRO A 143 24.49 16.42 -25.98
C PRO A 143 23.51 17.57 -26.33
N ASN A 144 22.29 17.24 -26.78
CA ASN A 144 21.21 18.21 -26.78
C ASN A 144 20.70 18.44 -25.34
N SER A 145 20.39 19.70 -25.07
CA SER A 145 19.88 20.33 -23.85
C SER A 145 18.78 19.53 -23.13
N PRO A 146 18.63 19.68 -21.80
CA PRO A 146 17.72 18.86 -21.01
C PRO A 146 16.27 19.12 -21.41
N PRO A 147 15.43 18.07 -21.55
CA PRO A 147 14.02 18.26 -21.74
C PRO A 147 13.40 18.89 -20.50
N THR A 148 12.55 19.88 -20.78
CA THR A 148 11.58 20.55 -19.93
C THR A 148 10.93 19.61 -18.90
N SER A 149 10.87 20.10 -17.67
CA SER A 149 10.07 19.66 -16.50
C SER A 149 9.38 18.29 -16.59
N PRO A 150 9.67 17.36 -15.66
CA PRO A 150 9.03 16.05 -15.66
C PRO A 150 7.50 16.19 -15.49
N PRO A 151 6.70 15.33 -16.13
CA PRO A 151 5.28 15.25 -15.85
C PRO A 151 5.09 14.97 -14.35
N LYS A 152 4.19 15.71 -13.71
CA LYS A 152 3.82 15.55 -12.30
C LYS A 152 3.00 14.27 -12.12
N THR A 153 3.63 13.10 -12.20
CA THR A 153 3.03 11.84 -11.77
C THR A 153 3.90 11.30 -10.63
N SER A 154 3.37 11.36 -9.41
CA SER A 154 4.02 10.77 -8.24
C SER A 154 4.21 9.26 -8.49
N PRO A 155 5.38 8.68 -8.20
CA PRO A 155 5.55 7.22 -8.27
C PRO A 155 4.53 6.54 -7.36
N SER A 156 3.90 5.47 -7.86
CA SER A 156 2.88 4.73 -7.11
C SER A 156 3.44 4.26 -5.77
N ARG A 157 2.78 4.67 -4.67
CA ARG A 157 3.18 4.30 -3.31
C ARG A 157 3.00 2.78 -3.11
N ALA A 158 4.09 2.09 -2.76
CA ALA A 158 4.08 0.68 -2.39
C ALA A 158 3.89 0.49 -0.87
N TYR A 159 3.38 -0.68 -0.49
CA TYR A 159 3.19 -1.06 0.91
C TYR A 159 3.74 -2.45 1.17
N ILE A 160 4.02 -2.73 2.44
CA ILE A 160 4.23 -4.09 2.94
C ILE A 160 3.07 -4.42 3.87
N ALA A 161 2.21 -5.35 3.46
CA ALA A 161 1.16 -5.90 4.31
C ALA A 161 1.70 -7.09 5.10
N THR A 162 1.76 -6.98 6.42
CA THR A 162 2.37 -8.01 7.28
C THR A 162 1.53 -8.27 8.54
N GLN A 163 1.77 -9.42 9.18
CA GLN A 163 1.17 -9.76 10.47
C GLN A 163 1.74 -8.89 11.60
N GLY A 164 1.03 -8.83 12.73
CA GLY A 164 1.60 -8.33 13.98
C GLY A 164 2.71 -9.26 14.44
N PRO A 165 3.96 -8.76 14.63
CA PRO A 165 5.10 -9.60 14.96
C PRO A 165 4.82 -10.56 16.12
N LEU A 166 5.34 -11.78 16.01
CA LEU A 166 5.41 -12.73 17.12
C LEU A 166 6.64 -12.39 17.97
N PRO A 167 6.71 -12.81 19.25
CA PRO A 167 7.92 -12.64 20.05
C PRO A 167 9.17 -13.15 19.33
N THR A 168 9.05 -14.28 18.64
CA THR A 168 10.10 -14.96 17.87
C THR A 168 10.43 -14.31 16.53
N THR A 169 9.61 -13.39 16.01
CA THR A 169 9.79 -12.76 14.69
C THR A 169 9.98 -11.24 14.78
N THR A 170 10.23 -10.69 15.96
CA THR A 170 10.48 -9.24 16.14
C THR A 170 11.80 -8.81 15.49
N ALA A 171 12.85 -9.63 15.58
CA ALA A 171 14.12 -9.39 14.91
C ALA A 171 13.97 -9.43 13.38
N ASP A 172 13.25 -10.43 12.86
CA ASP A 172 12.94 -10.56 11.43
C ASP A 172 12.17 -9.34 10.92
N PHE A 173 11.22 -8.82 11.71
CA PHE A 173 10.47 -7.61 11.38
C PHE A 173 11.37 -6.37 11.25
N TRP A 174 12.33 -6.18 12.15
CA TRP A 174 13.27 -5.05 12.05
C TRP A 174 14.30 -5.23 10.93
N GLN A 175 14.70 -6.46 10.63
CA GLN A 175 15.49 -6.77 9.43
C GLN A 175 14.71 -6.36 8.17
N MET A 176 13.44 -6.77 8.06
CA MET A 176 12.55 -6.38 6.96
C MET A 176 12.46 -4.86 6.82
N VAL A 177 12.18 -4.15 7.93
CA VAL A 177 12.11 -2.69 7.94
C VAL A 177 13.41 -2.13 7.37
N GLN A 178 14.57 -2.52 7.91
CA GLN A 178 15.88 -2.05 7.47
C GLN A 178 16.12 -2.28 5.97
N GLU A 179 15.99 -3.52 5.50
CA GLU A 179 16.29 -3.90 4.12
C GLU A 179 15.38 -3.22 3.10
N GLN A 180 14.10 -3.06 3.43
CA GLN A 180 13.11 -2.46 2.54
C GLN A 180 13.13 -0.92 2.55
N GLY A 181 14.02 -0.29 3.33
CA GLY A 181 14.04 1.17 3.43
C GLY A 181 12.75 1.76 4.01
N THR A 182 11.97 0.96 4.76
CA THR A 182 10.70 1.38 5.34
C THR A 182 10.90 2.54 6.32
N ALA A 183 10.33 3.69 6.00
CA ALA A 183 10.34 4.89 6.82
C ALA A 183 9.08 5.06 7.68
N VAL A 184 8.00 4.33 7.34
CA VAL A 184 6.68 4.44 7.97
C VAL A 184 6.16 3.07 8.35
N ILE A 185 5.71 2.93 9.58
CA ILE A 185 4.98 1.76 10.09
C ILE A 185 3.59 2.22 10.56
N VAL A 186 2.53 1.51 10.15
CA VAL A 186 1.17 1.70 10.67
C VAL A 186 0.71 0.42 11.37
N MET A 187 0.49 0.53 12.67
CA MET A 187 -0.01 -0.51 13.56
C MET A 187 -1.50 -0.27 13.85
N LEU A 188 -2.36 -1.18 13.37
CA LEU A 188 -3.83 -1.07 13.45
C LEU A 188 -4.45 -2.01 14.50
N THR A 189 -3.68 -2.43 15.50
CA THR A 189 -4.13 -3.36 16.54
C THR A 189 -3.56 -3.00 17.89
N ARG A 190 -4.25 -3.37 18.97
CA ARG A 190 -3.64 -3.45 20.30
C ARG A 190 -2.69 -4.66 20.35
N HIS A 191 -1.77 -4.67 21.32
CA HIS A 191 -0.92 -5.83 21.57
C HIS A 191 -1.73 -7.03 22.05
N ILE A 192 -2.71 -6.76 22.90
CA ILE A 192 -3.65 -7.72 23.48
C ILE A 192 -5.05 -7.15 23.30
N GLU A 193 -6.01 -7.99 22.91
CA GLU A 193 -7.42 -7.63 22.79
C GLU A 193 -8.26 -8.37 23.83
N ASP A 194 -9.57 -8.11 23.84
CA ASP A 194 -10.48 -8.61 24.87
C ASP A 194 -10.44 -10.16 24.90
N ALA A 195 -10.61 -10.73 26.09
CA ALA A 195 -10.28 -12.14 26.41
C ALA A 195 -8.78 -12.49 26.40
N SER A 196 -7.89 -11.48 26.58
CA SER A 196 -6.44 -11.67 26.75
C SER A 196 -5.74 -12.34 25.55
N VAL A 197 -6.34 -12.25 24.35
CA VAL A 197 -5.80 -12.87 23.15
C VAL A 197 -4.62 -12.03 22.62
N PRO A 198 -3.40 -12.58 22.50
CA PRO A 198 -2.26 -11.85 21.94
C PRO A 198 -2.44 -11.61 20.44
N LYS A 199 -2.30 -10.36 20.00
CA LYS A 199 -2.47 -9.94 18.60
C LYS A 199 -1.19 -9.40 17.99
N CYS A 200 -0.31 -8.84 18.81
CA CYS A 200 0.99 -8.32 18.37
C CYS A 200 1.96 -8.29 19.55
N ALA A 201 3.14 -8.87 19.40
CA ALA A 201 4.21 -8.70 20.38
C ALA A 201 4.63 -7.22 20.46
N SER A 202 5.23 -6.82 21.58
CA SER A 202 5.94 -5.55 21.61
C SER A 202 7.22 -5.68 20.79
N TYR A 203 7.38 -4.82 19.80
CA TYR A 203 8.57 -4.76 18.95
C TYR A 203 9.23 -3.36 19.01
N TYR A 204 8.86 -2.55 19.99
CA TYR A 204 9.42 -1.23 20.26
C TYR A 204 9.37 -0.98 21.78
N PRO A 205 10.24 -0.11 22.33
CA PRO A 205 10.23 0.19 23.76
C PRO A 205 9.01 1.05 24.14
N ALA A 206 8.54 0.94 25.39
CA ALA A 206 7.27 1.53 25.79
C ALA A 206 7.31 3.06 25.95
N LYS A 207 8.42 3.61 26.47
CA LYS A 207 8.53 5.02 26.85
C LYS A 207 9.50 5.78 25.95
N VAL A 208 9.28 7.09 25.85
CA VAL A 208 10.23 8.01 25.20
C VAL A 208 11.53 8.02 26.01
N GLY A 209 12.66 7.97 25.32
CA GLY A 209 14.00 7.85 25.90
C GLY A 209 14.48 6.41 26.08
N ASP A 210 13.57 5.43 26.11
CA ASP A 210 13.94 4.02 26.22
C ASP A 210 14.41 3.46 24.88
N SER A 211 15.29 2.46 24.95
CA SER A 211 15.76 1.68 23.82
C SER A 211 15.65 0.18 24.10
N GLN A 212 15.36 -0.61 23.07
CA GLN A 212 15.34 -2.07 23.15
C GLN A 212 16.02 -2.70 21.94
N THR A 213 16.73 -3.81 22.15
CA THR A 213 17.42 -4.56 21.11
C THR A 213 16.57 -5.74 20.61
N PHE A 214 16.50 -5.89 19.29
CA PHE A 214 15.82 -6.95 18.56
C PHE A 214 16.78 -7.52 17.51
N GLY A 215 17.42 -8.65 17.83
CA GLY A 215 18.48 -9.20 16.98
C GLY A 215 19.64 -8.22 16.82
N ASN A 216 19.97 -7.84 15.58
CA ASN A 216 21.06 -6.91 15.26
C ASN A 216 20.65 -5.43 15.29
N PHE A 217 19.44 -5.12 15.76
CA PHE A 217 18.90 -3.77 15.72
C PHE A 217 18.57 -3.25 17.11
N THR A 218 18.97 -2.02 17.41
CA THR A 218 18.48 -1.28 18.57
C THR A 218 17.46 -0.26 18.12
N VAL A 219 16.30 -0.25 18.77
CA VAL A 219 15.19 0.66 18.49
C VAL A 219 14.99 1.54 19.72
N ALA A 220 15.12 2.86 19.54
CA ALA A 220 14.87 3.84 20.60
C ALA A 220 13.67 4.72 20.26
N VAL A 221 12.85 5.05 21.25
CA VAL A 221 11.75 6.02 21.05
C VAL A 221 12.27 7.41 21.36
N GLN A 222 12.45 8.24 20.34
CA GLN A 222 12.96 9.60 20.50
C GLN A 222 11.87 10.60 20.88
N ALA A 223 10.64 10.38 20.39
CA ALA A 223 9.51 11.22 20.72
C ALA A 223 8.20 10.46 20.52
N ALA A 224 7.15 10.92 21.18
CA ALA A 224 5.79 10.46 20.95
C ALA A 224 4.82 11.65 21.04
N GLU A 225 3.73 11.57 20.29
CA GLU A 225 2.69 12.58 20.23
C GLU A 225 1.36 11.94 19.81
N ASP A 226 0.25 12.58 20.15
CA ASP A 226 -1.08 12.01 19.94
C ASP A 226 -1.89 12.86 18.95
N TYR A 227 -2.62 12.18 18.08
CA TYR A 227 -3.50 12.74 17.07
C TYR A 227 -4.96 12.44 17.44
N GLY A 228 -5.54 13.34 18.22
CA GLY A 228 -6.78 13.06 18.93
C GLY A 228 -6.57 11.98 19.99
N THR A 229 -7.62 11.23 20.30
CA THR A 229 -7.62 10.18 21.35
C THR A 229 -7.30 8.79 20.84
N ASP A 230 -7.01 8.67 19.54
CA ASP A 230 -7.08 7.41 18.80
C ASP A 230 -5.72 6.92 18.30
N ILE A 231 -4.90 7.87 17.86
CA ILE A 231 -3.66 7.59 17.13
C ILE A 231 -2.50 8.18 17.90
N ARG A 232 -1.51 7.34 18.20
CA ARG A 232 -0.23 7.76 18.75
C ARG A 232 0.86 7.63 17.69
N ARG A 233 1.59 8.70 17.41
CA ARG A 233 2.81 8.68 16.58
C ARG A 233 4.03 8.57 17.48
N ARG A 234 4.99 7.73 17.10
CA ARG A 234 6.33 7.64 17.72
C ARG A 234 7.38 7.89 16.65
N ARG A 235 8.40 8.68 16.98
CA ARG A 235 9.65 8.75 16.20
C ARG A 235 10.62 7.73 16.76
N LEU A 236 10.91 6.72 15.97
CA LEU A 236 11.80 5.63 16.35
C LEU A 236 13.16 5.84 15.69
N LEU A 237 14.24 5.74 16.46
CA LEU A 237 15.60 5.65 15.93
C LEU A 237 15.96 4.17 15.80
N LEU A 238 16.10 3.70 14.56
CA LEU A 238 16.60 2.36 14.25
C LEU A 238 18.11 2.43 14.06
N THR A 239 18.85 1.66 14.86
CA THR A 239 20.31 1.51 14.76
C THR A 239 20.66 0.09 14.34
N ASP A 240 21.33 -0.08 13.21
CA ASP A 240 21.93 -1.36 12.82
C ASP A 240 23.29 -1.52 13.51
N MET A 241 23.35 -2.40 14.51
CA MET A 241 24.53 -2.57 15.36
C MET A 241 25.74 -3.12 14.58
N ARG A 242 25.54 -3.76 13.43
CA ARG A 242 26.63 -4.31 12.61
C ARG A 242 27.37 -3.22 11.85
N THR A 243 26.65 -2.16 11.46
CA THR A 243 27.19 -1.10 10.59
C THR A 243 27.28 0.25 11.27
N GLY A 244 26.66 0.41 12.45
CA GLY A 244 26.50 1.69 13.14
C GLY A 244 25.54 2.66 12.45
N ARG A 245 24.92 2.28 11.32
CA ARG A 245 24.01 3.15 10.59
C ARG A 245 22.72 3.35 11.36
N GLN A 246 22.28 4.60 11.41
CA GLN A 246 21.04 5.01 12.05
C GLN A 246 20.08 5.62 11.05
N ARG A 247 18.79 5.42 11.29
CA ARG A 247 17.72 6.10 10.56
C ARG A 247 16.47 6.23 11.39
N GLU A 248 15.68 7.25 11.08
CA GLU A 248 14.39 7.47 11.71
C GLU A 248 13.30 6.62 11.03
N VAL A 249 12.38 6.08 11.83
CA VAL A 249 11.17 5.40 11.39
C VAL A 249 9.97 6.01 12.12
N GLN A 250 9.00 6.48 11.37
CA GLN A 250 7.73 6.99 11.88
C GLN A 250 6.79 5.82 12.17
N HIS A 251 6.37 5.67 13.42
CA HIS A 251 5.46 4.60 13.85
C HIS A 251 4.13 5.18 14.27
N PHE A 252 3.06 4.83 13.56
CA PHE A 252 1.70 5.24 13.84
C PHE A 252 0.92 4.08 14.44
N HIS A 253 0.36 4.27 15.63
CA HIS A 253 -0.43 3.26 16.31
C HIS A 253 -1.86 3.74 16.49
N TYR A 254 -2.78 3.17 15.71
CA TYR A 254 -4.21 3.31 15.95
C TYR A 254 -4.68 2.21 16.90
N HIS A 255 -4.98 2.58 18.14
CA HIS A 255 -5.21 1.63 19.24
C HIS A 255 -6.69 1.42 19.59
N ARG A 256 -7.62 2.15 18.96
CA ARG A 256 -9.07 2.04 19.20
C ARG A 256 -9.85 1.30 18.11
N TRP A 257 -9.19 0.52 17.26
CA TRP A 257 -9.86 -0.39 16.33
C TRP A 257 -10.19 -1.72 17.04
N PRO A 258 -11.46 -2.02 17.34
CA PRO A 258 -11.84 -3.27 18.00
C PRO A 258 -11.56 -4.49 17.13
N ASP A 259 -11.33 -5.65 17.77
CA ASP A 259 -11.17 -6.91 17.04
C ASP A 259 -12.47 -7.33 16.37
N HIS A 260 -12.37 -7.95 15.19
CA HIS A 260 -13.49 -8.44 14.38
C HIS A 260 -14.58 -7.42 13.98
N GLY A 261 -14.44 -6.16 14.37
CA GLY A 261 -15.36 -5.08 14.03
C GLY A 261 -14.76 -4.01 13.12
N ILE A 262 -15.34 -2.82 13.23
CA ILE A 262 -14.95 -1.61 12.53
C ILE A 262 -14.77 -0.48 13.55
N PRO A 263 -14.01 0.58 13.22
CA PRO A 263 -14.00 1.80 14.01
C PRO A 263 -15.41 2.38 14.17
N SER A 264 -15.70 2.98 15.32
CA SER A 264 -16.95 3.72 15.55
C SER A 264 -17.04 5.02 14.73
N SER A 265 -15.90 5.52 14.25
CA SER A 265 -15.80 6.70 13.39
C SER A 265 -14.81 6.43 12.25
N THR A 266 -15.06 7.02 11.08
CA THR A 266 -14.14 6.96 9.94
C THR A 266 -12.94 7.91 10.09
N ILE A 267 -13.04 8.90 10.98
CA ILE A 267 -12.08 10.01 11.12
C ILE A 267 -10.65 9.50 11.36
N PRO A 268 -10.37 8.54 12.26
CA PRO A 268 -8.99 8.11 12.51
C PRO A 268 -8.33 7.49 11.26
N ILE A 269 -9.09 6.72 10.47
CA ILE A 269 -8.57 6.07 9.27
C ILE A 269 -8.30 7.09 8.17
N ARG A 270 -9.21 8.04 7.95
CA ARG A 270 -8.99 9.16 7.03
C ARG A 270 -7.81 10.01 7.47
N ARG A 271 -7.73 10.34 8.77
CA ARG A 271 -6.63 11.08 9.38
C ARG A 271 -5.28 10.41 9.13
N LEU A 272 -5.17 9.10 9.36
CA LEU A 272 -3.95 8.35 9.05
C LEU A 272 -3.57 8.49 7.57
N ALA A 273 -4.51 8.29 6.64
CA ALA A 273 -4.23 8.42 5.21
C ALA A 273 -3.73 9.83 4.83
N HIS A 274 -4.31 10.88 5.42
CA HIS A 274 -3.83 12.26 5.22
C HIS A 274 -2.44 12.49 5.82
N ILE A 275 -2.16 11.99 7.03
CA ILE A 275 -0.83 12.12 7.67
C ILE A 275 0.24 11.41 6.84
N LEU A 276 -0.03 10.19 6.35
CA LEU A 276 0.90 9.46 5.51
C LEU A 276 1.16 10.17 4.19
N GLU A 277 0.14 10.80 3.62
CA GLU A 277 0.30 11.62 2.43
C GLU A 277 1.25 12.79 2.65
N GLN A 278 0.98 13.59 3.69
CA GLN A 278 1.80 14.76 4.02
C GLN A 278 3.25 14.37 4.34
N GLY A 279 3.43 13.31 5.15
CA GLY A 279 4.76 12.83 5.53
C GLY A 279 5.59 12.43 4.31
N ILE A 280 5.01 11.68 3.38
CA ILE A 280 5.70 11.22 2.16
C ILE A 280 5.95 12.37 1.19
N ALA A 281 4.98 13.28 1.01
CA ALA A 281 5.17 14.46 0.16
C ALA A 281 6.25 15.41 0.69
N SER A 282 6.50 15.43 2.00
CA SER A 282 7.55 16.24 2.65
C SER A 282 8.92 15.56 2.73
N ALA A 283 9.03 14.29 2.36
CA ALA A 283 10.27 13.53 2.49
C ALA A 283 11.34 14.00 1.48
N ALA A 284 12.58 14.13 1.95
CA ALA A 284 13.71 14.56 1.12
C ALA A 284 14.08 13.55 0.01
N ALA A 285 13.71 12.28 0.18
CA ALA A 285 13.88 11.22 -0.80
C ALA A 285 12.65 10.30 -0.80
N PRO A 286 12.34 9.62 -1.91
CA PRO A 286 11.27 8.64 -1.96
C PRO A 286 11.51 7.54 -0.90
N PRO A 287 10.61 7.37 0.09
CA PRO A 287 10.79 6.34 1.10
C PRO A 287 10.55 4.96 0.49
N GLY A 288 11.12 3.93 1.13
CA GLY A 288 10.74 2.55 0.85
C GLY A 288 9.27 2.27 1.22
N PRO A 289 8.76 1.07 0.89
CA PRO A 289 7.36 0.72 1.14
C PRO A 289 6.94 0.93 2.60
N SER A 290 5.75 1.48 2.83
CA SER A 290 5.19 1.64 4.17
C SER A 290 4.73 0.28 4.72
N ALA A 291 5.17 -0.10 5.92
CA ALA A 291 4.74 -1.35 6.54
C ALA A 291 3.41 -1.14 7.27
N ILE A 292 2.36 -1.83 6.82
CA ILE A 292 1.01 -1.75 7.39
C ILE A 292 0.66 -3.10 8.00
N HIS A 293 0.36 -3.13 9.30
CA HIS A 293 0.05 -4.37 9.99
C HIS A 293 -1.11 -4.22 10.97
N CYS A 294 -1.76 -5.35 11.25
CA CYS A 294 -2.71 -5.51 12.34
C CYS A 294 -2.33 -6.76 13.14
N SER A 295 -3.25 -7.69 13.40
CA SER A 295 -2.93 -9.03 13.89
C SER A 295 -2.51 -9.96 12.74
N ALA A 296 -3.43 -10.28 11.82
CA ALA A 296 -3.16 -11.18 10.69
C ALA A 296 -2.55 -10.48 9.46
N GLY A 297 -2.67 -9.15 9.38
CA GLY A 297 -2.21 -8.37 8.24
C GLY A 297 -3.12 -8.40 7.02
N ILE A 298 -4.44 -8.63 7.19
CA ILE A 298 -5.40 -8.70 6.08
C ILE A 298 -6.71 -7.93 6.27
N GLY A 299 -7.41 -8.06 7.39
CA GLY A 299 -8.71 -7.39 7.61
C GLY A 299 -8.58 -5.87 7.77
N ARG A 300 -8.09 -5.43 8.93
CA ARG A 300 -7.86 -4.01 9.24
C ARG A 300 -6.82 -3.38 8.31
N THR A 301 -5.75 -4.10 8.02
CA THR A 301 -4.71 -3.73 7.04
C THR A 301 -5.32 -3.46 5.66
N GLY A 302 -6.09 -4.41 5.11
CA GLY A 302 -6.73 -4.22 3.80
C GLY A 302 -7.75 -3.09 3.79
N THR A 303 -8.52 -2.94 4.88
CA THR A 303 -9.48 -1.85 5.03
C THR A 303 -8.78 -0.48 4.98
N PHE A 304 -7.67 -0.33 5.71
CA PHE A 304 -6.87 0.90 5.65
C PHE A 304 -6.29 1.15 4.25
N LEU A 305 -5.70 0.13 3.62
CA LEU A 305 -5.12 0.27 2.29
C LEU A 305 -6.16 0.70 1.25
N VAL A 306 -7.37 0.13 1.26
CA VAL A 306 -8.45 0.53 0.36
C VAL A 306 -8.78 2.02 0.50
N VAL A 307 -8.92 2.50 1.75
CA VAL A 307 -9.21 3.92 1.99
C VAL A 307 -8.04 4.78 1.53
N ASP A 308 -6.81 4.48 1.94
CA ASP A 308 -5.62 5.26 1.56
C ASP A 308 -5.43 5.33 0.05
N MET A 309 -5.52 4.20 -0.65
CA MET A 309 -5.41 4.11 -2.11
C MET A 309 -6.51 4.91 -2.81
N MET A 310 -7.76 4.79 -2.35
CA MET A 310 -8.87 5.54 -2.94
C MET A 310 -8.72 7.04 -2.72
N LEU A 311 -8.33 7.48 -1.51
CA LEU A 311 -8.15 8.90 -1.25
C LEU A 311 -7.01 9.50 -2.09
N ARG A 312 -5.91 8.76 -2.31
CA ARG A 312 -4.86 9.19 -3.24
C ARG A 312 -5.37 9.28 -4.67
N ARG A 313 -6.10 8.27 -5.15
CA ARG A 313 -6.72 8.26 -6.48
C ARG A 313 -7.64 9.44 -6.71
N LEU A 314 -8.52 9.75 -5.74
CA LEU A 314 -9.46 10.86 -5.81
C LEU A 314 -8.76 12.23 -5.92
N ARG A 315 -7.62 12.41 -5.24
CA ARG A 315 -6.81 13.64 -5.34
C ARG A 315 -6.12 13.79 -6.70
N GLY A 316 -5.87 12.68 -7.39
CA GLY A 316 -5.22 12.65 -8.71
C GLY A 316 -6.17 12.81 -9.90
N LEU A 317 -7.49 12.95 -9.67
CA LEU A 317 -8.46 13.10 -10.75
C LEU A 317 -8.26 14.40 -11.54
N ASP A 318 -8.46 14.33 -12.86
CA ASP A 318 -8.73 15.53 -13.64
C ASP A 318 -10.05 16.13 -13.15
N PRO A 319 -10.06 17.37 -12.62
CA PRO A 319 -11.28 17.95 -12.06
C PRO A 319 -12.43 18.03 -13.05
N LYS A 320 -12.14 18.12 -14.36
CA LYS A 320 -13.14 18.25 -15.41
C LYS A 320 -13.69 16.91 -15.89
N ASP A 321 -13.02 15.80 -15.57
CA ASP A 321 -13.42 14.47 -16.02
C ASP A 321 -14.51 13.87 -15.11
N VAL A 322 -15.75 14.29 -15.33
CA VAL A 322 -16.94 13.79 -14.62
C VAL A 322 -17.08 12.27 -14.74
N ASN A 323 -16.80 11.71 -15.92
CA ASN A 323 -16.88 10.27 -16.17
C ASN A 323 -15.77 9.52 -15.43
N GLY A 324 -14.55 10.05 -15.46
CA GLY A 324 -13.42 9.58 -14.66
C GLY A 324 -13.73 9.62 -13.16
N GLY A 325 -14.38 10.67 -12.67
CA GLY A 325 -14.88 10.77 -11.30
C GLY A 325 -15.78 9.60 -10.89
N ARG A 326 -16.81 9.30 -11.68
CA ARG A 326 -17.70 8.13 -11.44
C ARG A 326 -16.95 6.81 -11.49
N GLN A 327 -16.06 6.63 -12.47
CA GLN A 327 -15.31 5.38 -12.67
C GLN A 327 -14.19 5.17 -11.63
N ALA A 328 -13.68 6.24 -11.04
CA ALA A 328 -12.59 6.19 -10.07
C ALA A 328 -13.00 5.45 -8.80
N VAL A 329 -14.27 5.57 -8.38
CA VAL A 329 -14.74 5.00 -7.11
C VAL A 329 -15.14 3.53 -7.23
N ASN A 330 -14.16 2.70 -7.59
CA ASN A 330 -14.33 1.26 -7.73
C ASN A 330 -13.65 0.49 -6.60
N ILE A 331 -14.29 0.52 -5.42
CA ILE A 331 -13.78 -0.14 -4.20
C ILE A 331 -13.59 -1.65 -4.41
N LYS A 332 -14.54 -2.30 -5.10
CA LYS A 332 -14.45 -3.72 -5.48
C LYS A 332 -13.15 -4.04 -6.21
N ARG A 333 -12.76 -3.22 -7.20
CA ARG A 333 -11.55 -3.42 -7.99
C ARG A 333 -10.29 -3.31 -7.14
N ILE A 334 -10.23 -2.33 -6.23
CA ILE A 334 -9.09 -2.20 -5.29
C ILE A 334 -8.99 -3.44 -4.40
N VAL A 335 -10.10 -3.89 -3.79
CA VAL A 335 -10.08 -5.09 -2.94
C VAL A 335 -9.70 -6.34 -3.73
N ALA A 336 -10.23 -6.52 -4.95
CA ALA A 336 -9.87 -7.64 -5.81
C ALA A 336 -8.37 -7.65 -6.13
N ALA A 337 -7.77 -6.49 -6.38
CA ALA A 337 -6.34 -6.37 -6.63
C ALA A 337 -5.51 -6.66 -5.38
N LEU A 338 -5.89 -6.10 -4.22
CA LEU A 338 -5.25 -6.42 -2.95
C LEU A 338 -5.31 -7.92 -2.65
N ARG A 339 -6.42 -8.59 -2.95
CA ARG A 339 -6.58 -10.05 -2.75
C ARG A 339 -5.70 -10.89 -3.69
N LYS A 340 -5.30 -10.36 -4.84
CA LYS A 340 -4.31 -10.99 -5.73
C LYS A 340 -2.89 -10.85 -5.21
N GLU A 341 -2.58 -9.83 -4.43
CA GLU A 341 -1.26 -9.64 -3.82
C GLU A 341 -1.17 -10.24 -2.40
N ARG A 342 -2.27 -10.32 -1.67
CA ARG A 342 -2.34 -11.01 -0.37
C ARG A 342 -3.76 -11.53 -0.15
N ALA A 343 -3.92 -12.85 -0.04
CA ALA A 343 -5.24 -13.46 0.11
C ALA A 343 -6.01 -12.92 1.32
N GLY A 344 -7.32 -12.71 1.16
CA GLY A 344 -8.23 -12.36 2.27
C GLY A 344 -8.20 -10.89 2.72
N MET A 345 -7.56 -9.99 1.98
CA MET A 345 -7.62 -8.54 2.25
C MET A 345 -9.07 -8.04 2.32
N VAL A 346 -9.37 -7.25 3.36
CA VAL A 346 -10.75 -6.90 3.79
C VAL A 346 -11.56 -8.16 4.09
N GLN A 347 -11.65 -8.54 5.37
CA GLN A 347 -12.12 -9.87 5.77
C GLN A 347 -13.63 -9.98 5.96
N SER A 348 -14.32 -8.89 6.28
CA SER A 348 -15.76 -8.90 6.56
C SER A 348 -16.52 -7.89 5.72
N LEU A 349 -17.81 -8.16 5.50
CA LEU A 349 -18.74 -7.24 4.86
C LEU A 349 -18.79 -5.89 5.62
N ALA A 350 -18.75 -5.91 6.95
CA ALA A 350 -18.73 -4.69 7.75
C ALA A 350 -17.50 -3.82 7.45
N GLN A 351 -16.31 -4.42 7.28
CA GLN A 351 -15.10 -3.71 6.86
C GLN A 351 -15.22 -3.15 5.43
N TYR A 352 -15.84 -3.90 4.52
CA TYR A 352 -16.07 -3.46 3.15
C TYR A 352 -17.03 -2.26 3.10
N LEU A 353 -18.17 -2.33 3.80
CA LEU A 353 -19.10 -1.21 3.98
C LEU A 353 -18.45 0.00 4.67
N PHE A 354 -17.53 -0.24 5.61
CA PHE A 354 -16.77 0.83 6.25
C PHE A 354 -15.87 1.58 5.24
N CYS A 355 -15.27 0.88 4.26
CA CYS A 355 -14.52 1.54 3.19
C CYS A 355 -15.42 2.52 2.42
N TYR A 356 -16.61 2.06 2.01
CA TYR A 356 -17.61 2.89 1.32
C TYR A 356 -17.97 4.14 2.13
N ARG A 357 -18.30 3.99 3.42
CA ARG A 357 -18.61 5.12 4.29
C ARG A 357 -17.44 6.09 4.46
N ALA A 358 -16.24 5.58 4.74
CA ALA A 358 -15.06 6.42 4.93
C ALA A 358 -14.75 7.25 3.67
N ILE A 359 -14.83 6.65 2.48
CA ILE A 359 -14.56 7.37 1.23
C ILE A 359 -15.68 8.39 0.95
N LYS A 360 -16.95 8.04 1.19
CA LYS A 360 -18.08 8.96 1.02
C LYS A 360 -17.99 10.18 1.95
N GLU A 361 -17.71 9.95 3.23
CA GLU A 361 -17.55 11.04 4.21
C GLU A 361 -16.35 11.93 3.88
N GLU A 362 -15.25 11.40 3.32
CA GLU A 362 -14.15 12.23 2.82
C GLU A 362 -14.61 13.13 1.66
N LEU A 363 -15.31 12.59 0.68
CA LEU A 363 -15.82 13.37 -0.45
C LEU A 363 -16.78 14.46 0.02
N ASP A 364 -17.68 14.15 0.97
CA ASP A 364 -18.60 15.12 1.55
C ASP A 364 -17.87 16.25 2.28
N ASP A 365 -16.82 15.92 3.04
CA ASP A 365 -15.97 16.92 3.69
C ASP A 365 -15.20 17.78 2.67
N VAL A 366 -14.72 17.20 1.57
CA VAL A 366 -14.08 17.94 0.47
C VAL A 366 -15.06 18.92 -0.18
N ILE A 367 -16.26 18.45 -0.56
CA ILE A 367 -17.31 19.27 -1.18
C ILE A 367 -17.77 20.39 -0.24
N ALA A 368 -17.89 20.11 1.06
CA ALA A 368 -18.27 21.10 2.06
C ALA A 368 -17.14 22.10 2.39
N GLY A 369 -15.96 22.00 1.78
CA GLY A 369 -14.79 22.82 2.13
C GLY A 369 -14.24 22.54 3.54
N LYS A 370 -14.55 21.36 4.09
CA LYS A 370 -14.21 20.89 5.44
C LYS A 370 -13.04 19.90 5.47
N SER A 371 -12.41 19.56 4.34
CA SER A 371 -11.30 18.59 4.31
C SER A 371 -10.14 18.95 5.28
N ASN A 372 -9.90 20.24 5.50
CA ASN A 372 -8.92 20.73 6.50
C ASN A 372 -9.31 20.45 7.97
N ARG A 373 -10.54 19.99 8.27
CA ARG A 373 -11.02 19.69 9.62
C ARG A 373 -10.58 18.33 10.13
N ILE A 374 -10.08 17.46 9.26
CA ILE A 374 -9.41 16.23 9.70
C ILE A 374 -8.06 16.68 10.25
N ALA A 375 -7.99 16.87 11.57
CA ALA A 375 -6.78 17.32 12.23
C ALA A 375 -5.61 16.39 11.90
N VAL A 376 -4.70 16.86 11.04
CA VAL A 376 -3.42 16.22 10.66
C VAL A 376 -2.24 16.78 11.44
N VAL A 377 -2.54 17.60 12.44
CA VAL A 377 -1.56 18.13 13.39
C VAL A 377 -1.74 17.42 14.74
N PRO A 378 -0.65 17.16 15.48
CA PRO A 378 -0.73 16.55 16.80
C PRO A 378 -1.41 17.49 17.79
N LEU A 379 -2.00 16.93 18.84
CA LEU A 379 -2.47 17.71 19.99
C LEU A 379 -1.27 18.39 20.66
N ALA A 380 -1.44 19.66 21.05
CA ALA A 380 -0.41 20.35 21.82
C ALA A 380 -0.19 19.59 23.15
N ASN A 381 1.07 19.40 23.54
CA ASN A 381 1.44 18.84 24.84
C ASN A 381 0.99 19.82 25.93
N GLY A 382 -0.27 19.75 26.36
CA GLY A 382 -0.81 20.72 27.30
C GLY A 382 -2.22 20.46 27.83
N ASP A 383 -3.01 19.55 27.26
CA ASP A 383 -4.39 19.37 27.73
C ASP A 383 -4.81 17.89 27.86
N ALA A 384 -4.12 17.19 28.76
CA ALA A 384 -4.53 15.88 29.26
C ALA A 384 -5.40 16.00 30.52
N SER A 385 -6.06 17.15 30.74
CA SER A 385 -6.76 17.45 31.99
C SER A 385 -8.25 17.08 32.02
N HIS A 386 -8.85 16.67 30.89
CA HIS A 386 -10.31 16.46 30.82
C HIS A 386 -10.80 15.16 30.17
N LEU A 387 -10.00 14.09 30.20
CA LEU A 387 -10.50 12.77 29.78
C LEU A 387 -10.16 11.72 30.84
N ASN A 388 -11.05 11.61 31.82
CA ASN A 388 -11.11 10.50 32.78
C ASN A 388 -12.02 9.38 32.21
N PRO A 389 -11.89 8.14 32.73
CA PRO A 389 -11.67 6.90 31.96
C PRO A 389 -12.82 6.38 31.10
#